data_AF-A0A254RHK7-F1
#
_entry.id   AF-A0A254RHK7-F1
#
_cell.length_a   1.000
_cell.length_b   1.000
_cell.length_c   1.000
_cell.angle_alpha   90.00
_cell.angle_beta   90.00
_cell.angle_gamma   90.00
#
_symmetry.space_group_name_H-M   'P 1'
#
loop_
_entity.id
_entity.type
_entity.pdbx_description
1 polymer ?
#
loop_
_entity_poly.entity_id
_entity_poly.type
_entity_poly.pdbx_seq_one_letter_code
_entity_poly.pdbx_strand_id
1 'polypeptide(L)'
;MVKSILRLSPWNLLALVGAFACTMLVSCGDDESDVFLARPKADSSDVSSSSTQSSSSSDRYSSSVRSSSSVTPQSSSSETRVSSSSSEISSSSYSSSISVAYVEPCRGEGFDDCEYGTLIDDRDGQSYKTVKIGDVWWMAENLNFAYLWPTANLDSSSFCYENDFSNCEEYGRLYMWSAAMDSAAVYSDDGIGCGYIHGCNPAERVQGVCPQGWHVPTRTEFNVLYESVGGKDAKRKLMTVDEWSSCGTGCTDAYGFSVRPAGLFNDSLTYYKYLGDNALFWSSTPVQNGNSTSTAFYLYLNFYAGFSYYDDDGANRAYSVRCIKDED
;
A
#
# COMPACT_ATOMS: atom_id res chain seq x y z
N MET A 1 -11.57 90.18 10.62
CA MET A 1 -12.25 89.52 9.48
C MET A 1 -11.83 88.06 9.48
N VAL A 2 -12.78 87.11 9.56
CA VAL A 2 -12.68 85.62 9.39
C VAL A 2 -11.35 84.93 9.83
N LYS A 3 -11.25 84.33 11.02
CA LYS A 3 -11.65 82.95 11.43
C LYS A 3 -10.93 81.78 10.72
N SER A 4 -10.03 81.13 11.45
CA SER A 4 -9.46 79.79 11.15
C SER A 4 -10.15 78.72 12.00
N ILE A 5 -10.61 77.60 11.42
CA ILE A 5 -11.05 76.41 12.18
C ILE A 5 -10.66 75.14 11.40
N LEU A 6 -9.83 74.29 12.01
CA LEU A 6 -9.69 72.87 11.70
C LEU A 6 -10.70 72.07 12.56
N ARG A 7 -11.20 70.93 12.06
CA ARG A 7 -12.03 69.99 12.82
C ARG A 7 -11.40 68.60 12.85
N LEU A 8 -11.20 68.06 14.05
CA LEU A 8 -11.15 66.63 14.35
C LEU A 8 -11.91 66.40 15.67
N SER A 9 -12.56 65.25 15.81
CA SER A 9 -13.39 64.88 16.98
C SER A 9 -12.83 63.64 17.70
N PRO A 10 -13.09 63.47 19.02
CA PRO A 10 -12.50 62.40 19.83
C PRO A 10 -13.50 61.29 20.21
N TRP A 11 -13.05 60.33 21.04
CA TRP A 11 -13.64 59.75 22.29
C TRP A 11 -12.89 58.41 22.54
N ASN A 12 -12.04 58.24 23.56
CA ASN A 12 -12.29 57.99 25.00
C ASN A 12 -13.07 56.68 25.32
N LEU A 13 -12.78 55.90 26.38
CA LEU A 13 -11.59 55.73 27.26
C LEU A 13 -11.83 54.51 28.21
N LEU A 14 -10.75 53.97 28.80
CA LEU A 14 -10.68 53.22 30.08
C LEU A 14 -11.21 51.78 30.23
N ALA A 15 -10.49 51.06 31.11
CA ALA A 15 -10.79 49.75 31.68
C ALA A 15 -10.73 49.84 33.22
N LEU A 16 -11.28 48.87 33.97
CA LEU A 16 -10.62 48.38 35.20
C LEU A 16 -11.17 47.04 35.76
N VAL A 17 -10.26 46.38 36.48
CA VAL A 17 -10.26 45.11 37.21
C VAL A 17 -11.37 44.95 38.28
N GLY A 18 -11.79 43.71 38.56
CA GLY A 18 -12.42 43.34 39.83
C GLY A 18 -12.75 41.84 39.95
N ALA A 19 -12.01 41.11 40.80
CA ALA A 19 -12.27 39.69 41.11
C ALA A 19 -12.79 39.53 42.55
N PHE A 20 -13.72 38.60 42.79
CA PHE A 20 -13.97 38.02 44.12
C PHE A 20 -14.65 36.65 44.00
N ALA A 21 -14.35 35.73 44.92
CA ALA A 21 -14.88 34.37 44.98
C ALA A 21 -15.78 34.19 46.22
N CYS A 22 -16.75 33.26 46.17
CA CYS A 22 -17.24 32.56 47.37
C CYS A 22 -18.05 31.28 47.06
N THR A 23 -17.49 30.16 47.52
CA THR A 23 -18.07 28.87 47.97
C THR A 23 -19.58 28.54 47.88
N MET A 24 -19.87 27.42 47.22
CA MET A 24 -20.63 26.22 47.67
C MET A 24 -21.96 26.35 48.45
N LEU A 25 -23.02 25.72 47.89
CA LEU A 25 -24.00 24.92 48.66
C LEU A 25 -24.48 23.70 47.84
N VAL A 26 -24.98 22.68 48.55
CA VAL A 26 -25.32 21.32 48.09
C VAL A 26 -26.80 21.18 47.73
N SER A 27 -27.13 20.34 46.73
CA SER A 27 -28.42 19.63 46.65
C SER A 27 -28.28 18.35 45.83
N CYS A 28 -28.68 17.21 46.39
CA CYS A 28 -28.97 15.99 45.62
C CYS A 28 -30.38 16.06 45.02
N GLY A 29 -30.63 15.27 43.98
CA GLY A 29 -31.94 15.05 43.40
C GLY A 29 -31.93 13.78 42.57
N ASP A 30 -32.20 12.65 43.21
CA ASP A 30 -32.56 11.40 42.55
C ASP A 30 -34.02 11.49 42.07
N ASP A 31 -34.34 10.90 40.92
CA ASP A 31 -35.68 10.37 40.63
C ASP A 31 -35.59 9.35 39.50
N GLU A 32 -36.03 8.11 39.78
CA GLU A 32 -36.19 7.05 38.78
C GLU A 32 -37.58 7.11 38.13
N SER A 33 -37.70 6.57 36.92
CA SER A 33 -38.99 6.14 36.36
C SER A 33 -38.79 5.11 35.24
N ASP A 34 -39.09 3.84 35.55
CA ASP A 34 -39.18 2.75 34.59
C ASP A 34 -40.26 2.97 33.52
N VAL A 35 -40.02 2.50 32.29
CA VAL A 35 -41.09 1.98 31.43
C VAL A 35 -40.69 0.63 30.81
N PHE A 36 -41.48 -0.39 31.15
CA PHE A 36 -41.42 -1.75 30.64
C PHE A 36 -41.69 -1.83 29.13
N LEU A 37 -40.99 -2.73 28.43
CA LEU A 37 -41.65 -3.80 27.66
C LEU A 37 -40.82 -5.09 27.71
N ALA A 38 -41.46 -6.20 28.10
CA ALA A 38 -40.84 -7.52 28.19
C ALA A 38 -41.75 -8.59 27.60
N ARG A 39 -41.17 -9.53 26.82
CA ARG A 39 -41.50 -10.98 26.75
C ARG A 39 -40.97 -11.63 25.44
N PRO A 40 -40.87 -12.97 25.36
CA PRO A 40 -40.73 -13.95 26.44
C PRO A 40 -39.55 -14.94 26.22
N LYS A 41 -39.13 -15.59 27.30
CA LYS A 41 -38.40 -16.87 27.27
C LYS A 41 -39.37 -17.99 27.69
N ALA A 42 -39.22 -19.19 27.14
CA ALA A 42 -39.98 -20.37 27.55
C ALA A 42 -39.09 -21.37 28.34
N ASP A 43 -39.74 -22.08 29.26
CA ASP A 43 -39.25 -23.16 30.13
C ASP A 43 -38.52 -24.29 29.38
N SER A 44 -37.43 -24.90 29.90
CA SER A 44 -37.30 -25.86 31.04
C SER A 44 -37.89 -27.25 30.73
N SER A 45 -37.40 -28.39 31.25
CA SER A 45 -36.65 -28.63 32.49
C SER A 45 -35.79 -29.92 32.47
N ASP A 46 -34.68 -29.91 33.23
CA ASP A 46 -34.13 -30.93 34.16
C ASP A 46 -34.14 -32.46 33.84
N VAL A 47 -33.00 -33.13 34.09
CA VAL A 47 -32.72 -33.82 35.38
C VAL A 47 -31.23 -34.19 35.58
N SER A 48 -30.76 -34.05 36.83
CA SER A 48 -29.47 -34.52 37.38
C SER A 48 -29.52 -36.05 37.66
N SER A 49 -28.51 -36.78 38.16
CA SER A 49 -27.26 -36.47 38.87
C SER A 49 -26.32 -37.71 38.92
N SER A 50 -25.06 -37.51 39.36
CA SER A 50 -24.21 -38.44 40.14
C SER A 50 -23.74 -39.78 39.51
N SER A 51 -22.54 -40.31 39.79
CA SER A 51 -21.36 -39.82 40.54
C SER A 51 -20.18 -40.82 40.45
N THR A 52 -18.93 -40.31 40.54
CA THR A 52 -17.72 -41.00 41.05
C THR A 52 -17.22 -42.27 40.31
N GLN A 53 -15.94 -42.67 40.31
CA GLN A 53 -14.73 -42.22 41.05
C GLN A 53 -13.45 -42.69 40.29
N SER A 54 -12.30 -42.02 40.50
CA SER A 54 -10.89 -42.54 40.56
C SER A 54 -10.39 -43.64 39.59
N SER A 55 -9.12 -43.71 39.14
CA SER A 55 -7.90 -42.88 39.28
C SER A 55 -6.73 -43.59 38.57
N SER A 56 -5.68 -42.86 38.15
CA SER A 56 -4.32 -43.38 37.80
C SER A 56 -4.24 -44.41 36.64
N SER A 57 -3.14 -44.62 35.90
CA SER A 57 -1.75 -44.13 35.98
C SER A 57 -1.03 -44.29 34.63
N SER A 58 -0.21 -43.29 34.29
CA SER A 58 1.21 -43.42 33.88
C SER A 58 1.69 -44.10 32.57
N ASP A 59 2.64 -43.38 31.96
CA ASP A 59 3.85 -43.84 31.25
C ASP A 59 3.82 -44.57 29.89
N ARG A 60 4.08 -43.74 28.86
CA ARG A 60 5.23 -43.84 27.91
C ARG A 60 5.90 -45.21 27.70
N TYR A 61 5.99 -45.63 26.43
CA TYR A 61 7.30 -45.96 25.84
C TYR A 61 7.38 -45.61 24.34
N SER A 62 8.60 -45.58 23.80
CA SER A 62 8.98 -45.07 22.47
C SER A 62 9.73 -46.15 21.66
N SER A 63 10.45 -45.73 20.61
CA SER A 63 11.36 -46.54 19.77
C SER A 63 10.67 -47.44 18.71
N SER A 64 11.27 -47.79 17.57
CA SER A 64 12.68 -47.70 17.15
C SER A 64 12.88 -47.41 15.65
N VAL A 65 14.10 -46.98 15.33
CA VAL A 65 14.71 -46.64 14.03
C VAL A 65 15.06 -47.81 13.09
N ARG A 66 15.19 -47.47 11.78
CA ARG A 66 16.18 -47.93 10.76
C ARG A 66 16.04 -49.28 10.00
N SER A 67 15.70 -49.14 8.71
CA SER A 67 16.53 -49.43 7.50
C SER A 67 16.92 -50.86 7.03
N SER A 68 16.83 -51.04 5.70
CA SER A 68 17.76 -51.75 4.78
C SER A 68 17.35 -53.09 4.09
N SER A 69 16.95 -52.96 2.81
CA SER A 69 17.59 -53.57 1.60
C SER A 69 17.51 -55.07 1.21
N SER A 70 17.28 -55.28 -0.11
CA SER A 70 17.61 -56.45 -0.98
C SER A 70 16.76 -57.74 -0.82
N VAL A 71 16.53 -58.61 -1.82
CA VAL A 71 17.25 -58.94 -3.09
C VAL A 71 16.26 -59.35 -4.24
N THR A 72 16.72 -59.33 -5.50
CA THR A 72 16.11 -59.87 -6.76
C THR A 72 16.43 -61.41 -6.92
N PRO A 73 16.25 -62.20 -8.05
CA PRO A 73 16.22 -61.86 -9.50
C PRO A 73 15.45 -62.78 -10.51
N GLN A 74 15.76 -62.60 -11.81
CA GLN A 74 15.58 -63.44 -13.04
C GLN A 74 14.49 -63.04 -14.07
N SER A 75 14.66 -63.24 -15.40
CA SER A 75 15.78 -63.06 -16.37
C SER A 75 15.45 -63.66 -17.76
N SER A 76 15.95 -63.05 -18.86
CA SER A 76 16.17 -63.56 -20.27
C SER A 76 15.54 -62.64 -21.35
N SER A 77 16.03 -62.46 -22.61
CA SER A 77 17.33 -62.62 -23.32
C SER A 77 17.12 -62.22 -24.81
N SER A 78 18.02 -61.67 -25.66
CA SER A 78 19.38 -61.10 -25.55
C SER A 78 19.78 -60.41 -26.90
N GLU A 79 20.82 -59.55 -26.90
CA GLU A 79 21.72 -59.20 -28.05
C GLU A 79 21.20 -58.38 -29.27
N THR A 80 21.95 -57.48 -29.95
CA THR A 80 23.40 -57.12 -29.95
C THR A 80 23.71 -55.63 -30.35
N ARG A 81 24.86 -55.11 -29.86
CA ARG A 81 25.88 -54.23 -30.54
C ARG A 81 25.70 -52.70 -30.84
N VAL A 82 26.49 -51.91 -30.07
CA VAL A 82 27.35 -50.71 -30.36
C VAL A 82 26.85 -49.39 -31.01
N SER A 83 26.95 -48.33 -30.18
CA SER A 83 27.67 -47.04 -30.40
C SER A 83 27.10 -45.85 -31.18
N SER A 84 27.23 -44.68 -30.53
CA SER A 84 27.54 -43.32 -31.06
C SER A 84 26.42 -42.27 -31.21
N SER A 85 26.59 -41.17 -30.44
CA SER A 85 26.44 -39.74 -30.82
C SER A 85 25.13 -39.20 -31.40
N SER A 86 24.41 -38.46 -30.53
CA SER A 86 23.93 -37.07 -30.71
C SER A 86 23.50 -36.56 -32.10
N SER A 87 22.23 -36.15 -32.20
CA SER A 87 21.85 -34.90 -32.88
C SER A 87 20.56 -34.34 -32.29
N GLU A 88 20.61 -33.10 -31.83
CA GLU A 88 19.46 -32.32 -31.36
C GLU A 88 18.51 -32.05 -32.53
N ILE A 89 17.20 -32.13 -32.31
CA ILE A 89 16.18 -31.60 -33.23
C ILE A 89 15.48 -30.43 -32.54
N SER A 90 15.79 -29.22 -32.99
CA SER A 90 15.21 -27.99 -32.46
C SER A 90 13.72 -27.91 -32.76
N SER A 91 12.88 -27.92 -31.72
CA SER A 91 11.51 -27.44 -31.78
C SER A 91 11.46 -25.96 -31.39
N SER A 92 11.40 -25.08 -32.39
CA SER A 92 11.28 -23.64 -32.19
C SER A 92 9.91 -23.26 -31.61
N SER A 93 9.83 -23.05 -30.31
CA SER A 93 8.72 -22.32 -29.70
C SER A 93 8.87 -20.82 -29.99
N TYR A 94 7.82 -20.24 -30.57
CA TYR A 94 7.77 -18.81 -30.91
C TYR A 94 7.67 -17.99 -29.62
N SER A 95 8.81 -17.61 -29.05
CA SER A 95 8.86 -16.61 -27.98
C SER A 95 8.60 -15.24 -28.60
N SER A 96 7.33 -14.81 -28.57
CA SER A 96 6.96 -13.45 -28.96
C SER A 96 7.42 -12.48 -27.86
N SER A 97 8.71 -12.15 -27.88
CA SER A 97 9.26 -11.07 -27.06
C SER A 97 8.65 -9.75 -27.53
N ILE A 98 7.69 -9.22 -26.76
CA ILE A 98 7.31 -7.82 -26.85
C ILE A 98 8.55 -7.03 -26.43
N SER A 99 9.25 -6.45 -27.40
CA SER A 99 10.39 -5.57 -27.12
C SER A 99 9.84 -4.23 -26.64
N VAL A 100 9.86 -3.99 -25.33
CA VAL A 100 9.56 -2.67 -24.75
C VAL A 100 10.53 -1.65 -25.36
N ALA A 101 9.99 -0.54 -25.87
CA ALA A 101 10.79 0.51 -26.46
C ALA A 101 11.61 1.23 -25.38
N TYR A 102 12.90 1.45 -25.63
CA TYR A 102 13.74 2.23 -24.74
C TYR A 102 13.39 3.73 -24.86
N VAL A 103 13.27 4.40 -23.71
CA VAL A 103 13.00 5.84 -23.61
C VAL A 103 14.30 6.53 -23.20
N GLU A 104 14.74 7.49 -24.01
CA GLU A 104 15.91 8.31 -23.69
C GLU A 104 15.62 9.24 -22.49
N PRO A 105 16.60 9.48 -21.61
CA PRO A 105 16.44 10.43 -20.51
C PRO A 105 16.14 11.84 -21.01
N CYS A 106 15.11 12.47 -20.44
CA CYS A 106 14.68 13.82 -20.79
C CYS A 106 15.27 14.91 -19.86
N ARG A 107 15.94 14.55 -18.76
CA ARG A 107 16.56 15.50 -17.83
C ARG A 107 18.00 15.13 -17.47
N GLY A 108 18.84 16.13 -17.22
CA GLY A 108 20.21 15.95 -16.76
C GLY A 108 20.88 17.24 -16.29
N GLU A 109 22.21 17.24 -16.21
CA GLU A 109 22.96 18.44 -15.79
C GLU A 109 22.79 19.58 -16.81
N GLY A 110 22.04 20.61 -16.41
CA GLY A 110 21.86 21.83 -17.22
C GLY A 110 20.76 21.76 -18.29
N PHE A 111 19.95 20.70 -18.34
CA PHE A 111 18.79 20.60 -19.24
C PHE A 111 17.62 19.84 -18.60
N ASP A 112 16.40 20.22 -18.97
CA ASP A 112 15.15 19.55 -18.61
C ASP A 112 14.17 19.70 -19.77
N ASP A 113 14.13 18.68 -20.62
CA ASP A 113 13.27 18.57 -21.80
C ASP A 113 12.10 17.59 -21.55
N CYS A 114 11.81 17.24 -20.29
CA CYS A 114 10.71 16.35 -19.94
C CYS A 114 9.34 17.01 -20.18
N GLU A 115 8.39 16.23 -20.71
CA GLU A 115 7.02 16.70 -20.96
C GLU A 115 6.21 16.59 -19.66
N TYR A 116 6.06 17.73 -18.97
CA TYR A 116 5.33 17.82 -17.70
C TYR A 116 3.87 18.25 -17.88
N GLY A 117 3.03 17.86 -16.92
CA GLY A 117 1.63 18.23 -16.84
C GLY A 117 1.15 18.41 -15.40
N THR A 118 -0.15 18.63 -15.24
CA THR A 118 -0.81 18.79 -13.95
C THR A 118 -2.07 17.96 -13.89
N LEU A 119 -2.22 17.18 -12.82
CA LEU A 119 -3.45 16.49 -12.42
C LEU A 119 -4.08 17.27 -11.27
N ILE A 120 -5.34 17.68 -11.41
CA ILE A 120 -6.13 18.23 -10.30
C ILE A 120 -7.09 17.14 -9.84
N ASP A 121 -7.05 16.79 -8.57
CA ASP A 121 -8.00 15.86 -7.96
C ASP A 121 -9.24 16.63 -7.48
N ASP A 122 -10.35 16.49 -8.21
CA ASP A 122 -11.61 17.16 -7.89
C ASP A 122 -12.20 16.74 -6.52
N ARG A 123 -11.69 15.68 -5.88
CA ARG A 123 -12.20 15.16 -4.59
C ARG A 123 -11.73 15.98 -3.40
N ASP A 124 -10.54 16.57 -3.46
CA ASP A 124 -9.97 17.42 -2.40
C ASP A 124 -9.36 18.74 -2.90
N GLY A 125 -9.32 18.96 -4.22
CA GLY A 125 -8.76 20.14 -4.88
C GLY A 125 -7.24 20.12 -4.98
N GLN A 126 -6.57 19.00 -4.66
CA GLN A 126 -5.12 18.92 -4.68
C GLN A 126 -4.58 18.82 -6.11
N SER A 127 -3.51 19.59 -6.38
CA SER A 127 -2.82 19.62 -7.66
C SER A 127 -1.52 18.85 -7.57
N TYR A 128 -1.36 17.84 -8.41
CA TYR A 128 -0.18 17.00 -8.53
C TYR A 128 0.55 17.24 -9.85
N LYS A 129 1.88 17.26 -9.81
CA LYS A 129 2.72 17.22 -11.01
C LYS A 129 2.64 15.85 -11.67
N THR A 130 2.59 15.85 -13.00
CA THR A 130 2.66 14.65 -13.83
C THR A 130 3.79 14.78 -14.84
N VAL A 131 4.33 13.64 -15.28
CA VAL A 131 5.38 13.57 -16.30
C VAL A 131 5.04 12.48 -17.29
N LYS A 132 5.38 12.70 -18.56
CA LYS A 132 5.21 11.70 -19.61
C LYS A 132 6.51 10.92 -19.82
N ILE A 133 6.42 9.60 -19.80
CA ILE A 133 7.54 8.68 -20.02
C ILE A 133 7.13 7.71 -21.14
N GLY A 134 7.81 7.82 -22.28
CA GLY A 134 7.29 7.25 -23.53
C GLY A 134 5.99 7.94 -23.92
N ASP A 135 4.94 7.17 -24.18
CA ASP A 135 3.61 7.67 -24.50
C ASP A 135 2.68 7.77 -23.27
N VAL A 136 3.14 7.35 -22.08
CA VAL A 136 2.32 7.19 -20.88
C VAL A 136 2.54 8.34 -19.90
N TRP A 137 1.44 8.89 -19.36
CA TRP A 137 1.46 9.90 -18.30
C TRP A 137 1.45 9.25 -16.91
N TRP A 138 2.40 9.66 -16.07
CA TRP A 138 2.55 9.20 -14.69
C TRP A 138 2.45 10.37 -13.71
N MET A 139 1.99 10.12 -12.49
CA MET A 139 2.20 11.06 -11.38
C MET A 139 3.70 11.14 -11.04
N ALA A 140 4.25 12.36 -11.04
CA ALA A 140 5.61 12.67 -10.58
C ALA A 140 5.67 12.88 -9.06
N GLU A 141 4.52 13.14 -8.43
CA GLU A 141 4.36 13.23 -6.97
C GLU A 141 3.58 12.01 -6.45
N ASN A 142 3.76 11.67 -5.17
CA ASN A 142 2.99 10.60 -4.54
C ASN A 142 1.57 11.11 -4.23
N LEU A 143 0.56 10.25 -4.37
CA LEU A 143 -0.83 10.60 -4.03
C LEU A 143 -0.93 10.96 -2.53
N ASN A 144 -1.71 12.00 -2.22
CA ASN A 144 -1.87 12.53 -0.87
C ASN A 144 -3.37 12.75 -0.50
N PHE A 145 -4.27 12.16 -1.30
CA PHE A 145 -5.71 12.07 -1.01
C PHE A 145 -5.98 11.33 0.31
N ALA A 146 -6.78 11.92 1.21
CA ALA A 146 -7.09 11.37 2.53
C ALA A 146 -8.21 10.31 2.49
N TYR A 147 -7.87 9.09 2.07
CA TYR A 147 -8.79 7.95 2.11
C TYR A 147 -8.98 7.43 3.55
N LEU A 148 -10.23 7.36 4.02
CA LEU A 148 -10.63 7.05 5.41
C LEU A 148 -11.88 6.14 5.50
N TRP A 149 -12.17 5.35 4.46
CA TRP A 149 -13.41 4.57 4.37
C TRP A 149 -13.19 3.11 4.78
N PRO A 150 -13.78 2.62 5.88
CA PRO A 150 -13.65 1.24 6.30
C PRO A 150 -14.40 0.29 5.36
N THR A 151 -13.91 -0.94 5.23
CA THR A 151 -14.67 -2.03 4.59
C THR A 151 -15.44 -2.84 5.63
N ALA A 152 -16.29 -3.78 5.20
CA ALA A 152 -17.07 -4.63 6.11
C ALA A 152 -16.21 -5.47 7.08
N ASN A 153 -14.99 -5.85 6.69
CA ASN A 153 -14.13 -6.78 7.45
C ASN A 153 -12.71 -6.24 7.74
N LEU A 154 -12.31 -5.12 7.13
CA LEU A 154 -10.95 -4.56 7.23
C LEU A 154 -10.94 -3.04 7.33
N ASP A 155 -9.94 -2.53 8.05
CA ASP A 155 -9.52 -1.14 7.90
C ASP A 155 -8.97 -0.91 6.47
N SER A 156 -9.21 0.31 5.99
CA SER A 156 -8.93 0.75 4.64
C SER A 156 -8.68 2.25 4.74
N SER A 157 -7.52 2.55 5.35
CA SER A 157 -7.11 3.89 5.75
C SER A 157 -5.81 4.32 5.09
N SER A 158 -5.53 5.63 5.18
CA SER A 158 -4.31 6.26 4.71
C SER A 158 -3.68 7.12 5.81
N PHE A 159 -2.35 7.16 5.83
CA PHE A 159 -1.55 7.71 6.93
C PHE A 159 -0.49 8.68 6.41
N CYS A 160 -0.19 9.72 7.17
CA CYS A 160 1.05 10.48 7.02
C CYS A 160 2.17 9.76 7.77
N TYR A 161 3.41 9.82 7.30
CA TYR A 161 4.53 9.24 8.04
C TYR A 161 4.63 9.87 9.45
N GLU A 162 4.74 9.04 10.49
CA GLU A 162 4.69 9.42 11.91
C GLU A 162 3.42 10.18 12.36
N ASN A 163 2.35 10.15 11.56
CA ASN A 163 1.13 10.96 11.72
C ASN A 163 1.38 12.49 11.65
N ASP A 164 2.52 12.94 11.10
CA ASP A 164 2.82 14.36 10.90
C ASP A 164 2.31 14.83 9.52
N PHE A 165 1.48 15.87 9.50
CA PHE A 165 0.94 16.45 8.27
C PHE A 165 2.04 16.97 7.32
N SER A 166 3.16 17.46 7.87
CA SER A 166 4.32 17.95 7.11
C SER A 166 4.93 16.83 6.25
N ASN A 167 4.90 15.58 6.75
CA ASN A 167 5.37 14.43 5.97
C ASN A 167 4.39 14.05 4.85
N CYS A 168 3.09 14.31 5.01
CA CYS A 168 2.11 14.17 3.93
C CYS A 168 2.35 15.20 2.82
N GLU A 169 2.69 16.45 3.16
CA GLU A 169 3.01 17.49 2.17
C GLU A 169 4.27 17.16 1.37
N GLU A 170 5.32 16.62 2.02
CA GLU A 170 6.61 16.33 1.37
C GLU A 170 6.63 14.97 0.62
N TYR A 171 6.06 13.91 1.21
CA TYR A 171 6.19 12.53 0.72
C TYR A 171 4.87 11.91 0.24
N GLY A 172 3.75 12.61 0.36
CA GLY A 172 2.41 12.07 0.14
C GLY A 172 1.98 11.07 1.23
N ARG A 173 0.86 10.38 0.97
CA ARG A 173 0.29 9.42 1.92
C ARG A 173 0.79 8.00 1.71
N LEU A 174 0.72 7.25 2.81
CA LEU A 174 0.87 5.80 2.84
C LEU A 174 -0.52 5.18 2.95
N TYR A 175 -0.91 4.36 1.98
CA TYR A 175 -2.22 3.71 1.89
C TYR A 175 -2.10 2.24 2.25
N MET A 176 -3.05 1.68 3.00
CA MET A 176 -3.22 0.22 3.03
C MET A 176 -3.58 -0.27 1.62
N TRP A 177 -3.28 -1.52 1.26
CA TRP A 177 -3.66 -2.02 -0.06
C TRP A 177 -5.18 -2.01 -0.29
N SER A 178 -5.99 -2.23 0.76
CA SER A 178 -7.45 -2.05 0.74
C SER A 178 -7.87 -0.62 0.36
N ALA A 179 -7.20 0.39 0.91
CA ALA A 179 -7.43 1.79 0.57
C ALA A 179 -6.99 2.07 -0.87
N ALA A 180 -5.80 1.60 -1.27
CA ALA A 180 -5.28 1.77 -2.62
C ALA A 180 -6.22 1.19 -3.70
N MET A 181 -6.84 0.04 -3.42
CA MET A 181 -7.79 -0.64 -4.31
C MET A 181 -9.22 -0.08 -4.27
N ASP A 182 -9.52 0.91 -3.42
CA ASP A 182 -10.89 1.34 -3.12
C ASP A 182 -11.81 0.16 -2.77
N SER A 183 -11.38 -0.69 -1.83
CA SER A 183 -12.09 -1.93 -1.51
C SER A 183 -13.49 -1.75 -0.90
N ALA A 184 -13.84 -0.53 -0.50
CA ALA A 184 -15.20 -0.13 -0.10
C ALA A 184 -16.10 0.32 -1.28
N ALA A 185 -15.56 0.39 -2.51
CA ALA A 185 -16.22 0.84 -3.73
C ALA A 185 -16.88 2.23 -3.61
N VAL A 186 -16.08 3.20 -3.17
CA VAL A 186 -16.50 4.61 -3.01
C VAL A 186 -16.48 5.36 -4.34
N TYR A 187 -15.56 4.99 -5.22
CA TYR A 187 -15.31 5.60 -6.53
C TYR A 187 -15.52 4.62 -7.70
N SER A 188 -15.14 3.35 -7.53
CA SER A 188 -15.32 2.30 -8.55
C SER A 188 -15.53 0.91 -7.93
N ASP A 189 -16.24 0.02 -8.63
CA ASP A 189 -16.38 -1.38 -8.29
C ASP A 189 -15.21 -2.27 -8.78
N ASP A 190 -14.24 -1.71 -9.52
CA ASP A 190 -13.06 -2.42 -10.05
C ASP A 190 -12.26 -3.24 -9.02
N GLY A 191 -12.15 -2.72 -7.80
CA GLY A 191 -11.35 -3.28 -6.70
C GLY A 191 -12.19 -3.71 -5.49
N ILE A 192 -13.51 -3.83 -5.64
CA ILE A 192 -14.44 -4.10 -4.53
C ILE A 192 -14.07 -5.39 -3.79
N GLY A 193 -13.95 -5.31 -2.46
CA GLY A 193 -13.60 -6.46 -1.63
C GLY A 193 -12.18 -7.01 -1.81
N CYS A 194 -11.30 -6.31 -2.54
CA CYS A 194 -9.86 -6.53 -2.41
C CYS A 194 -9.35 -6.15 -1.00
N GLY A 195 -8.07 -6.39 -0.76
CA GLY A 195 -7.50 -6.34 0.58
C GLY A 195 -7.19 -7.73 1.13
N TYR A 196 -6.83 -7.76 2.41
CA TYR A 196 -6.24 -8.92 3.05
C TYR A 196 -7.25 -10.01 3.43
N ILE A 197 -6.75 -11.25 3.55
CA ILE A 197 -7.50 -12.50 3.81
C ILE A 197 -8.49 -12.89 2.70
N HIS A 198 -9.09 -11.93 1.99
CA HIS A 198 -10.05 -12.21 0.92
C HIS A 198 -9.36 -12.27 -0.45
N GLY A 199 -9.39 -13.46 -1.06
CA GLY A 199 -9.09 -13.64 -2.48
C GLY A 199 -9.96 -12.71 -3.32
N CYS A 200 -9.36 -11.77 -4.05
CA CYS A 200 -10.09 -10.89 -4.96
C CYS A 200 -9.64 -11.09 -6.41
N ASN A 201 -10.58 -10.87 -7.33
CA ASN A 201 -10.36 -10.85 -8.77
C ASN A 201 -10.77 -9.47 -9.28
N PRO A 202 -9.90 -8.46 -9.15
CA PRO A 202 -10.21 -7.11 -9.59
C PRO A 202 -10.33 -7.05 -11.12
N ALA A 203 -10.82 -5.92 -11.63
CA ALA A 203 -10.68 -5.58 -13.04
C ALA A 203 -9.19 -5.53 -13.46
N GLU A 204 -8.92 -5.71 -14.76
CA GLU A 204 -7.54 -5.67 -15.29
C GLU A 204 -6.84 -4.32 -15.00
N ARG A 205 -7.65 -3.26 -14.94
CA ARG A 205 -7.26 -1.91 -14.54
C ARG A 205 -8.20 -1.48 -13.41
N VAL A 206 -7.63 -0.91 -12.34
CA VAL A 206 -8.38 -0.54 -11.12
C VAL A 206 -8.17 0.93 -10.84
N GLN A 207 -9.22 1.75 -10.95
CA GLN A 207 -9.13 3.17 -10.56
C GLN A 207 -8.65 3.27 -9.10
N GLY A 208 -9.31 2.55 -8.19
CA GLY A 208 -8.93 2.49 -6.79
C GLY A 208 -8.95 3.88 -6.15
N VAL A 209 -7.92 4.18 -5.35
CA VAL A 209 -7.76 5.49 -4.71
C VAL A 209 -7.40 6.62 -5.69
N CYS A 210 -7.10 6.32 -6.96
CA CYS A 210 -6.73 7.35 -7.93
C CYS A 210 -7.91 8.24 -8.35
N PRO A 211 -7.65 9.48 -8.83
CA PRO A 211 -8.69 10.33 -9.41
C PRO A 211 -9.30 9.71 -10.68
N GLN A 212 -10.46 10.20 -11.11
CA GLN A 212 -11.10 9.73 -12.34
C GLN A 212 -10.17 9.94 -13.57
N GLY A 213 -10.10 8.94 -14.46
CA GLY A 213 -9.19 8.94 -15.62
C GLY A 213 -7.75 8.56 -15.28
N TRP A 214 -7.51 8.07 -14.06
CA TRP A 214 -6.23 7.57 -13.58
C TRP A 214 -6.45 6.31 -12.75
N HIS A 215 -5.48 5.39 -12.76
CA HIS A 215 -5.59 4.10 -12.06
C HIS A 215 -4.33 3.73 -11.28
N VAL A 216 -4.47 2.77 -10.38
CA VAL A 216 -3.33 2.19 -9.65
C VAL A 216 -2.58 1.24 -10.59
N PRO A 217 -1.27 1.46 -10.85
CA PRO A 217 -0.55 0.73 -11.89
C PRO A 217 -0.52 -0.78 -11.63
N THR A 218 -0.70 -1.55 -12.70
CA THR A 218 -0.47 -3.00 -12.68
C THR A 218 1.02 -3.33 -12.59
N ARG A 219 1.34 -4.58 -12.23
CA ARG A 219 2.72 -5.09 -12.26
C ARG A 219 3.30 -5.00 -13.67
N THR A 220 2.47 -5.15 -14.70
CA THR A 220 2.88 -5.05 -16.10
C THR A 220 3.27 -3.62 -16.47
N GLU A 221 2.49 -2.61 -16.07
CA GLU A 221 2.81 -1.19 -16.34
C GLU A 221 4.07 -0.73 -15.60
N PHE A 222 4.25 -1.12 -14.33
CA PHE A 222 5.53 -0.89 -13.63
C PHE A 222 6.71 -1.58 -14.33
N ASN A 223 6.50 -2.75 -14.94
CA ASN A 223 7.56 -3.45 -15.67
C ASN A 223 7.88 -2.78 -17.02
N VAL A 224 6.87 -2.26 -17.73
CA VAL A 224 7.08 -1.45 -18.94
C VAL A 224 7.84 -0.17 -18.60
N LEU A 225 7.50 0.53 -17.51
CA LEU A 225 8.27 1.68 -17.02
C LEU A 225 9.72 1.28 -16.74
N TYR A 226 9.93 0.22 -15.96
CA TYR A 226 11.26 -0.26 -15.58
C TYR A 226 12.14 -0.64 -16.79
N GLU A 227 11.60 -1.41 -17.73
CA GLU A 227 12.35 -1.87 -18.91
C GLU A 227 12.63 -0.71 -19.87
N SER A 228 11.64 0.16 -20.12
CA SER A 228 11.80 1.31 -21.03
C SER A 228 12.85 2.30 -20.55
N VAL A 229 12.99 2.54 -19.24
CA VAL A 229 13.98 3.50 -18.69
C VAL A 229 15.37 2.90 -18.42
N GLY A 230 15.61 1.65 -18.85
CA GLY A 230 16.94 1.01 -18.85
C GLY A 230 17.11 -0.17 -17.88
N GLY A 231 16.02 -0.79 -17.42
CA GLY A 231 16.05 -2.01 -16.60
C GLY A 231 16.91 -1.85 -15.35
N LYS A 232 17.96 -2.66 -15.19
CA LYS A 232 18.79 -2.67 -13.96
C LYS A 232 19.38 -1.32 -13.55
N ASP A 233 19.57 -0.40 -14.50
CA ASP A 233 20.05 0.96 -14.23
C ASP A 233 18.92 2.00 -14.05
N ALA A 234 17.66 1.66 -14.36
CA ALA A 234 16.48 2.51 -14.25
C ALA A 234 16.32 3.15 -12.87
N LYS A 235 16.47 2.35 -11.80
CA LYS A 235 16.29 2.77 -10.39
C LYS A 235 16.87 4.16 -10.11
N ARG A 236 18.16 4.34 -10.38
CA ARG A 236 18.89 5.59 -10.09
C ARG A 236 18.43 6.76 -10.96
N LYS A 237 17.94 6.48 -12.16
CA LYS A 237 17.38 7.46 -13.09
C LYS A 237 15.93 7.87 -12.74
N LEU A 238 15.29 7.25 -11.76
CA LEU A 238 13.94 7.63 -11.29
C LEU A 238 13.95 8.27 -9.89
N MET A 239 14.98 8.00 -9.07
CA MET A 239 15.12 8.51 -7.70
C MET A 239 15.58 9.96 -7.65
N THR A 240 14.96 10.78 -6.79
CA THR A 240 15.39 12.16 -6.53
C THR A 240 16.81 12.22 -5.97
N VAL A 241 17.50 13.34 -6.20
CA VAL A 241 18.95 13.47 -5.97
C VAL A 241 19.28 13.66 -4.48
N ASP A 242 18.61 14.59 -3.80
CA ASP A 242 19.05 15.08 -2.48
C ASP A 242 18.28 14.53 -1.27
N GLU A 243 17.22 13.75 -1.49
CA GLU A 243 16.31 13.29 -0.42
C GLU A 243 16.67 11.94 0.20
N TRP A 244 17.45 11.11 -0.50
CA TRP A 244 17.75 9.76 -0.04
C TRP A 244 19.03 9.75 0.81
N SER A 245 18.97 9.19 2.02
CA SER A 245 20.07 9.13 3.00
C SER A 245 21.38 8.60 2.43
N SER A 246 21.29 7.77 1.38
CA SER A 246 22.40 7.07 0.77
C SER A 246 22.68 7.44 -0.70
N CYS A 247 21.96 8.41 -1.31
CA CYS A 247 22.04 8.64 -2.76
C CYS A 247 23.48 8.85 -3.28
N GLY A 248 24.26 9.68 -2.58
CA GLY A 248 25.57 10.14 -3.05
C GLY A 248 25.44 10.84 -4.41
N THR A 249 26.38 10.58 -5.32
CA THR A 249 26.30 11.04 -6.72
C THR A 249 25.56 10.04 -7.62
N GLY A 250 24.69 9.20 -7.05
CA GLY A 250 24.13 8.03 -7.72
C GLY A 250 22.81 8.27 -8.43
N CYS A 251 21.91 9.05 -7.85
CA CYS A 251 20.57 9.31 -8.36
C CYS A 251 20.56 10.56 -9.24
N THR A 252 19.72 10.56 -10.26
CA THR A 252 19.64 11.67 -11.24
C THR A 252 18.21 12.11 -11.53
N ASP A 253 17.21 11.24 -11.28
CA ASP A 253 15.83 11.43 -11.72
C ASP A 253 15.75 11.99 -13.16
N ALA A 254 16.45 11.31 -14.07
CA ALA A 254 16.65 11.72 -15.46
C ALA A 254 15.40 11.60 -16.36
N TYR A 255 14.26 11.24 -15.78
CA TYR A 255 12.95 11.16 -16.42
C TYR A 255 11.88 12.03 -15.74
N GLY A 256 12.24 12.86 -14.76
CA GLY A 256 11.29 13.72 -14.03
C GLY A 256 10.22 12.94 -13.23
N PHE A 257 10.45 11.66 -12.97
CA PHE A 257 9.54 10.80 -12.21
C PHE A 257 9.63 11.05 -10.71
N SER A 258 10.76 11.54 -10.22
CA SER A 258 10.95 12.05 -8.85
C SER A 258 10.50 11.10 -7.74
N VAL A 259 11.04 9.87 -7.70
CA VAL A 259 10.78 8.94 -6.58
C VAL A 259 11.40 9.48 -5.29
N ARG A 260 10.52 9.77 -4.32
CA ARG A 260 10.85 10.21 -2.96
C ARG A 260 10.79 9.04 -1.96
N PRO A 261 11.70 8.96 -0.97
CA PRO A 261 11.79 7.83 -0.04
C PRO A 261 10.83 7.94 1.15
N ALA A 262 9.53 7.77 0.89
CA ALA A 262 8.45 7.89 1.87
C ALA A 262 8.44 6.83 2.99
N GLY A 263 9.29 5.80 2.90
CA GLY A 263 9.32 4.69 3.86
C GLY A 263 8.04 3.83 3.83
N LEU A 264 7.67 3.27 4.98
CA LEU A 264 6.43 2.53 5.19
C LEU A 264 5.87 2.73 6.59
N PHE A 265 4.57 2.49 6.72
CA PHE A 265 3.89 2.24 7.99
C PHE A 265 3.66 0.73 8.15
N ASN A 266 3.72 0.22 9.38
CA ASN A 266 3.33 -1.13 9.75
C ASN A 266 2.29 -1.06 10.87
N ASP A 267 1.06 -1.45 10.56
CA ASP A 267 -0.09 -1.37 11.45
C ASP A 267 -0.05 -2.45 12.56
N SER A 268 0.34 -3.69 12.25
CA SER A 268 0.42 -4.79 13.24
C SER A 268 1.36 -4.49 14.41
N LEU A 269 2.37 -3.65 14.16
CA LEU A 269 3.39 -3.28 15.11
C LEU A 269 3.38 -1.77 15.39
N THR A 270 2.34 -1.07 14.89
CA THR A 270 2.06 0.37 15.02
C THR A 270 3.32 1.26 14.94
N TYR A 271 4.14 1.09 13.89
CA TYR A 271 5.35 1.87 13.69
C TYR A 271 5.58 2.31 12.25
N TYR A 272 6.44 3.32 12.10
CA TYR A 272 6.94 3.79 10.81
C TYR A 272 8.43 3.40 10.64
N LYS A 273 8.88 3.15 9.40
CA LYS A 273 10.29 2.82 9.09
C LYS A 273 10.72 3.30 7.70
N TYR A 274 12.04 3.44 7.55
CA TYR A 274 12.74 3.60 6.27
C TYR A 274 12.45 4.89 5.48
N LEU A 275 11.95 5.94 6.14
CA LEU A 275 11.98 7.30 5.59
C LEU A 275 13.44 7.66 5.21
N GLY A 276 13.64 8.28 4.05
CA GLY A 276 14.98 8.56 3.51
C GLY A 276 15.69 7.37 2.84
N ASP A 277 15.28 6.12 3.12
CA ASP A 277 16.00 4.92 2.67
C ASP A 277 15.26 4.09 1.61
N ASN A 278 13.92 4.07 1.67
CA ASN A 278 13.06 3.25 0.83
C ASN A 278 11.89 4.03 0.23
N ALA A 279 11.55 3.73 -1.02
CA ALA A 279 10.25 4.04 -1.60
C ALA A 279 9.53 2.74 -1.98
N LEU A 280 8.24 2.68 -1.65
CA LEU A 280 7.39 1.52 -1.89
C LEU A 280 6.10 1.99 -2.55
N PHE A 281 5.69 1.32 -3.65
CA PHE A 281 4.44 1.63 -4.35
C PHE A 281 3.56 0.41 -4.50
N TRP A 282 2.29 0.53 -4.14
CA TRP A 282 1.32 -0.53 -4.41
C TRP A 282 1.08 -0.71 -5.91
N SER A 283 0.90 -1.98 -6.30
CA SER A 283 0.27 -2.34 -7.56
C SER A 283 -1.17 -2.80 -7.34
N SER A 284 -2.01 -2.63 -8.36
CA SER A 284 -3.35 -3.21 -8.43
C SER A 284 -3.34 -4.73 -8.66
N THR A 285 -2.22 -5.30 -9.11
CA THR A 285 -2.13 -6.74 -9.42
C THR A 285 -2.08 -7.60 -8.15
N PRO A 286 -3.06 -8.49 -7.91
CA PRO A 286 -3.01 -9.44 -6.81
C PRO A 286 -2.05 -10.59 -7.12
N VAL A 287 -1.47 -11.18 -6.08
CA VAL A 287 -0.68 -12.40 -6.15
C VAL A 287 -1.63 -13.59 -5.97
N GLN A 288 -1.73 -14.44 -6.99
CA GLN A 288 -2.56 -15.64 -6.92
C GLN A 288 -1.84 -16.80 -6.21
N ASN A 289 -1.84 -16.76 -4.88
CA ASN A 289 -1.43 -17.90 -4.07
C ASN A 289 -2.57 -18.93 -3.95
N GLY A 290 -2.30 -20.17 -4.35
CA GLY A 290 -3.30 -21.21 -4.65
C GLY A 290 -4.16 -21.75 -3.49
N ASN A 291 -4.20 -21.07 -2.35
CA ASN A 291 -5.23 -21.18 -1.30
C ASN A 291 -5.20 -19.93 -0.38
N SER A 292 -6.03 -18.93 -0.71
CA SER A 292 -6.69 -18.04 0.26
C SER A 292 -5.90 -16.98 1.06
N THR A 293 -4.83 -16.39 0.51
CA THR A 293 -4.35 -15.07 0.97
C THR A 293 -3.98 -14.19 -0.21
N SER A 294 -4.77 -13.13 -0.46
CA SER A 294 -4.39 -12.05 -1.37
C SER A 294 -3.20 -11.29 -0.77
N THR A 295 -2.02 -11.63 -1.24
CA THR A 295 -0.86 -10.74 -1.17
C THR A 295 -0.87 -9.87 -2.43
N ALA A 296 -0.24 -8.71 -2.37
CA ALA A 296 -0.20 -7.77 -3.49
C ALA A 296 1.23 -7.56 -3.97
N PHE A 297 1.39 -7.36 -5.28
CA PHE A 297 2.67 -6.87 -5.79
C PHE A 297 2.88 -5.43 -5.32
N TYR A 298 4.08 -5.16 -4.82
CA TYR A 298 4.56 -3.80 -4.65
C TYR A 298 5.90 -3.61 -5.34
N LEU A 299 6.11 -2.40 -5.83
CA LEU A 299 7.38 -1.94 -6.36
C LEU A 299 8.25 -1.45 -5.19
N TYR A 300 9.43 -2.04 -5.03
CA TYR A 300 10.42 -1.65 -4.05
C TYR A 300 11.65 -0.96 -4.69
N LEU A 301 11.93 0.27 -4.25
CA LEU A 301 13.20 0.95 -4.50
C LEU A 301 13.91 1.18 -3.16
N ASN A 302 15.08 0.57 -3.00
CA ASN A 302 15.98 0.76 -1.86
C ASN A 302 17.38 1.05 -2.39
N PHE A 303 18.22 1.75 -1.63
CA PHE A 303 19.58 2.07 -2.08
C PHE A 303 20.49 0.85 -2.29
N TYR A 304 20.48 -0.13 -1.38
CA TYR A 304 21.40 -1.29 -1.41
C TYR A 304 20.91 -2.46 -2.28
N ALA A 305 19.58 -2.62 -2.39
CA ALA A 305 18.94 -3.59 -3.28
C ALA A 305 18.67 -2.99 -4.67
N GLY A 306 18.31 -3.83 -5.64
CA GLY A 306 17.83 -3.37 -6.94
C GLY A 306 16.43 -2.77 -6.89
N PHE A 307 15.91 -2.41 -8.07
CA PHE A 307 14.47 -2.34 -8.30
C PHE A 307 13.93 -3.77 -8.20
N SER A 308 13.02 -4.02 -7.27
CA SER A 308 12.53 -5.36 -6.96
C SER A 308 11.01 -5.38 -6.86
N TYR A 309 10.43 -6.49 -7.28
CA TYR A 309 9.05 -6.84 -6.96
C TYR A 309 9.06 -7.82 -5.79
N TYR A 310 8.16 -7.60 -4.84
CA TYR A 310 7.88 -8.52 -3.75
C TYR A 310 6.38 -8.70 -3.62
N ASP A 311 6.00 -9.87 -3.11
CA ASP A 311 4.66 -10.15 -2.64
C ASP A 311 4.58 -9.67 -1.18
N ASP A 312 3.56 -8.88 -0.81
CA ASP A 312 3.38 -8.53 0.60
C ASP A 312 2.40 -9.45 1.32
N ASP A 313 2.92 -10.29 2.21
CA ASP A 313 2.14 -11.05 3.20
C ASP A 313 1.38 -10.14 4.19
N GLY A 314 1.74 -8.85 4.26
CA GLY A 314 1.23 -7.89 5.23
C GLY A 314 0.10 -6.99 4.73
N ALA A 315 -1.14 -7.34 5.08
CA ALA A 315 -2.27 -6.39 5.19
C ALA A 315 -1.89 -5.08 5.89
N ASN A 316 -1.07 -5.27 6.90
CA ASN A 316 -0.82 -4.34 7.99
C ASN A 316 0.39 -3.49 7.63
N ARG A 317 0.49 -3.09 6.37
CA ARG A 317 1.50 -2.17 5.87
C ARG A 317 0.83 -1.15 4.95
N ALA A 318 1.37 0.05 4.96
CA ALA A 318 0.93 1.10 4.07
C ALA A 318 2.12 1.67 3.29
N TYR A 319 1.92 1.80 1.98
CA TYR A 319 2.89 2.23 0.97
C TYR A 319 2.31 3.39 0.15
N SER A 320 3.15 4.12 -0.56
CA SER A 320 2.70 5.19 -1.43
C SER A 320 1.91 4.65 -2.63
N VAL A 321 1.10 5.52 -3.23
CA VAL A 321 0.45 5.28 -4.52
C VAL A 321 0.92 6.34 -5.49
N ARG A 322 1.16 5.94 -6.74
CA ARG A 322 1.36 6.82 -7.89
C ARG A 322 0.45 6.34 -8.99
N CYS A 323 -0.43 7.23 -9.44
CA CYS A 323 -1.37 6.88 -10.48
C CYS A 323 -0.73 7.04 -11.87
N ILE A 324 -1.25 6.27 -12.80
CA ILE A 324 -0.95 6.29 -14.23
C ILE A 324 -2.24 6.73 -14.94
N LYS A 325 -2.13 7.58 -15.98
CA LYS A 325 -3.30 8.07 -16.71
C LYS A 325 -3.88 6.97 -17.57
N ASP A 326 -5.21 6.98 -17.70
CA ASP A 326 -5.89 6.19 -18.70
C ASP A 326 -5.57 6.66 -20.13
N GLU A 327 -5.50 5.69 -21.04
CA GLU A 327 -5.57 5.92 -22.50
C GLU A 327 -7.02 6.33 -22.85
N ASP A 328 -7.15 7.38 -23.69
CA ASP A 328 -8.44 7.97 -24.12
C ASP A 328 -9.08 7.21 -25.30
#